data_AF-A0A9P3A3Q9-F1
#
_entry.id   AF-A0A9P3A3Q9-F1
#
_cell.length_a   1.000
_cell.length_b   1.000
_cell.length_c   1.000
_cell.angle_alpha   90.00
_cell.angle_beta   90.00
_cell.angle_gamma   90.00
#
_symmetry.space_group_name_H-M   'P 1'
#
loop_
_entity.id
_entity.type
_entity.pdbx_description
1 polymer ?
#
loop_
_entity_poly.entity_id
_entity_poly.type
_entity_poly.pdbx_seq_one_letter_code
_entity_poly.pdbx_strand_id
1 'polypeptide(L)'
;MSTPLLQQFPSLATYPPSFLKDLLSSPDLTEAFLFTLPEVQELAAEVEKLGKENEELAKRNLDLRDELLALREATAQSYGHAEALKVQWAEIEKAQTSLYQRHRPSFLHLRLRHSLTAQDDLSEKIASAFIEGRAMPSGNGNGVGSAPSSLMGSRVDSPAPGAVGDGTATPTNGDRSQNKAIDDFISDFKAARKTYHKRAIWAERWSRGEVAWRDD
;
A
#
# COMPACT_ATOMS: atom_id res chain seq x y z
N MET A 1 -33.31 -38.30 -80.56
CA MET A 1 -32.83 -36.95 -80.22
C MET A 1 -32.52 -36.96 -78.73
N SER A 2 -31.26 -37.18 -78.34
CA SER A 2 -30.84 -37.09 -76.93
C SER A 2 -30.82 -35.62 -76.53
N THR A 3 -31.70 -35.21 -75.62
CA THR A 3 -31.62 -33.86 -75.04
C THR A 3 -30.40 -33.78 -74.12
N PRO A 4 -29.76 -32.61 -73.96
CA PRO A 4 -28.60 -32.44 -73.06
C PRO A 4 -28.90 -32.88 -71.61
N LEU A 5 -30.17 -32.78 -71.21
CA LEU A 5 -30.67 -33.21 -69.90
C LEU A 5 -30.64 -34.73 -69.73
N LEU A 6 -30.94 -35.51 -70.79
CA LEU A 6 -30.81 -36.97 -70.79
C LEU A 6 -29.35 -37.45 -70.84
N GLN A 7 -28.43 -36.60 -71.29
CA GLN A 7 -27.00 -36.90 -71.33
C GLN A 7 -26.32 -36.69 -69.97
N GLN A 8 -26.80 -35.72 -69.17
CA GLN A 8 -26.35 -35.50 -67.80
C GLN A 8 -27.07 -36.38 -66.77
N PHE A 9 -28.33 -36.75 -67.03
CA PHE A 9 -29.15 -37.59 -66.15
C PHE A 9 -29.75 -38.77 -66.91
N PRO A 10 -28.96 -39.84 -67.16
CA PRO A 10 -29.41 -40.99 -67.95
C PRO A 10 -30.55 -41.77 -67.29
N SER A 11 -30.74 -41.63 -65.97
CA SER A 11 -31.84 -42.21 -65.20
C SER A 11 -33.23 -41.69 -65.61
N LEU A 12 -33.31 -40.50 -66.20
CA LEU A 12 -34.56 -39.89 -66.68
C LEU A 12 -35.06 -40.49 -68.00
N ALA A 13 -34.22 -41.27 -68.71
CA ALA A 13 -34.58 -41.94 -69.96
C ALA A 13 -35.64 -43.04 -69.77
N THR A 14 -35.74 -43.57 -68.55
CA THR A 14 -36.66 -44.64 -68.15
C THR A 14 -38.11 -44.16 -68.06
N TYR A 15 -38.34 -42.84 -67.99
CA TYR A 15 -39.66 -42.26 -67.76
C TYR A 15 -40.28 -41.66 -69.04
N PRO A 16 -41.61 -41.71 -69.21
CA PRO A 16 -42.27 -41.15 -70.38
C PRO A 16 -42.05 -39.64 -70.53
N PRO A 17 -41.88 -39.12 -71.76
CA PRO A 17 -41.69 -37.69 -71.99
C PRO A 17 -42.92 -36.83 -71.66
N SER A 18 -44.11 -37.42 -71.58
CA SER A 18 -45.33 -36.76 -71.05
C SER A 18 -45.25 -36.52 -69.55
N PHE A 19 -44.76 -37.50 -68.80
CA PHE A 19 -44.55 -37.39 -67.36
C PHE A 19 -43.48 -36.35 -67.03
N LEU A 20 -42.38 -36.30 -67.78
CA LEU A 20 -41.34 -35.27 -67.59
C LEU A 20 -41.84 -33.85 -67.85
N LYS A 21 -42.78 -33.65 -68.77
CA LYS A 21 -43.40 -32.34 -69.00
C LYS A 21 -44.36 -31.93 -67.90
N ASP A 22 -45.12 -32.89 -67.36
CA ASP A 22 -46.06 -32.68 -66.25
C ASP A 22 -45.33 -32.47 -64.91
N LEU A 23 -44.15 -33.09 -64.79
CA LEU A 23 -43.19 -32.82 -63.73
C LEU A 23 -42.72 -31.37 -63.86
N LEU A 24 -42.18 -30.97 -65.01
CA LEU A 24 -41.60 -29.63 -65.20
C LEU A 24 -42.63 -28.48 -65.14
N SER A 25 -43.92 -28.77 -65.35
CA SER A 25 -45.02 -27.79 -65.22
C SER A 25 -45.46 -27.54 -63.77
N SER A 26 -45.14 -28.43 -62.84
CA SER A 26 -45.57 -28.34 -61.44
C SER A 26 -44.38 -28.48 -60.46
N PRO A 27 -43.98 -27.38 -59.78
CA PRO A 27 -42.81 -27.39 -58.89
C PRO A 27 -42.98 -28.37 -57.72
N ASP A 28 -44.17 -28.45 -57.14
CA ASP A 28 -44.44 -29.36 -56.00
C ASP A 28 -44.26 -30.84 -56.39
N LEU A 29 -44.55 -31.20 -57.65
CA LEU A 29 -44.42 -32.56 -58.16
C LEU A 29 -42.95 -32.88 -58.50
N THR A 30 -42.18 -31.88 -58.96
CA THR A 30 -40.72 -32.02 -59.10
C THR A 30 -40.03 -32.25 -57.76
N GLU A 31 -40.46 -31.53 -56.74
CA GLU A 31 -39.91 -31.64 -55.38
C GLU A 31 -40.25 -33.00 -54.78
N ALA A 32 -41.50 -33.44 -54.90
CA ALA A 32 -41.92 -34.78 -54.48
C ALA A 32 -41.12 -35.89 -55.19
N PHE A 33 -40.89 -35.77 -56.51
CA PHE A 33 -40.09 -36.74 -57.25
C PHE A 33 -38.60 -36.69 -56.87
N LEU A 34 -38.02 -35.51 -56.63
CA LEU A 34 -36.65 -35.38 -56.15
C LEU A 34 -36.45 -36.11 -54.82
N PHE A 35 -37.39 -35.99 -53.88
CA PHE A 35 -37.35 -36.73 -52.62
C PHE A 35 -37.59 -38.25 -52.75
N THR A 36 -38.02 -38.72 -53.93
CA THR A 36 -38.09 -40.16 -54.23
C THR A 36 -36.79 -40.74 -54.76
N LEU A 37 -35.82 -39.90 -55.17
CA LEU A 37 -34.53 -40.37 -55.66
C LEU A 37 -33.67 -40.91 -54.51
N PRO A 38 -33.02 -42.07 -54.69
CA PRO A 38 -32.23 -42.70 -53.63
C PRO A 38 -31.04 -41.85 -53.19
N GLU A 39 -30.38 -41.17 -54.13
CA GLU A 39 -29.26 -40.26 -53.84
C GLU A 39 -29.68 -39.08 -52.94
N VAL A 40 -30.88 -38.54 -53.17
CA VAL A 40 -31.43 -37.43 -52.38
C VAL A 40 -31.88 -37.92 -51.00
N GLN A 41 -32.41 -39.15 -50.90
CA GLN A 41 -32.77 -39.78 -49.63
C GLN A 41 -31.54 -40.09 -48.78
N GLU A 42 -30.46 -40.61 -49.38
CA GLU A 42 -29.18 -40.85 -48.70
C GLU A 42 -28.58 -39.54 -48.19
N LEU A 43 -28.56 -38.50 -49.02
CA LEU A 43 -28.08 -37.18 -48.62
C LEU A 43 -28.94 -36.59 -47.49
N ALA A 44 -30.26 -36.70 -47.58
CA ALA A 44 -31.16 -36.24 -46.53
C ALA A 44 -30.93 -36.97 -45.20
N ALA A 45 -30.70 -38.29 -45.25
CA ALA A 45 -30.39 -39.09 -44.08
C ALA A 45 -29.02 -38.71 -43.47
N GLU A 46 -28.03 -38.41 -44.30
CA GLU A 46 -26.72 -37.93 -43.84
C GLU A 46 -26.83 -36.54 -43.17
N VAL A 47 -27.58 -35.62 -43.77
CA VAL A 47 -27.84 -34.29 -43.19
C VAL A 47 -28.57 -34.40 -41.86
N GLU A 48 -29.58 -35.27 -41.76
CA GLU A 48 -30.28 -35.51 -40.49
C GLU A 48 -29.35 -36.07 -39.41
N LYS A 49 -28.48 -37.01 -39.79
CA LYS A 49 -27.48 -37.58 -38.88
C LYS A 49 -26.50 -36.51 -38.37
N LEU A 50 -25.93 -35.71 -39.27
CA LEU A 50 -25.04 -34.61 -38.90
C LEU A 50 -25.76 -33.54 -38.04
N GLY A 51 -27.05 -33.31 -38.31
CA GLY A 51 -27.90 -32.46 -37.48
C GLY A 51 -28.00 -32.97 -36.04
N LYS A 52 -28.30 -34.26 -35.86
CA LYS A 52 -28.34 -34.90 -34.53
C LYS A 52 -27.00 -34.84 -33.81
N GLU A 53 -25.90 -35.13 -34.51
CA GLU A 53 -24.55 -35.05 -33.93
C GLU A 53 -24.19 -33.62 -33.47
N ASN A 54 -24.55 -32.61 -34.27
CA ASN A 54 -24.38 -31.21 -33.91
C ASN A 54 -25.23 -30.80 -32.71
N GLU A 55 -26.49 -31.27 -32.63
CA GLU A 55 -27.35 -31.02 -31.47
C GLU A 55 -26.79 -31.65 -30.20
N GLU A 56 -26.27 -32.87 -30.28
CA GLU A 56 -25.60 -33.54 -29.15
C GLU A 56 -24.33 -32.83 -28.72
N LEU A 57 -23.52 -32.34 -29.67
CA LEU A 57 -22.36 -31.49 -29.38
C LEU A 57 -22.78 -30.18 -28.71
N ALA A 58 -23.84 -29.54 -29.20
CA ALA A 58 -24.36 -28.31 -28.62
C ALA A 58 -24.85 -28.54 -27.17
N LYS A 59 -25.58 -29.63 -26.91
CA LYS A 59 -26.01 -30.01 -25.56
C LYS A 59 -24.82 -30.20 -24.62
N ARG A 60 -23.82 -31.01 -25.02
CA ARG A 60 -22.60 -31.22 -24.23
C ARG A 60 -21.84 -29.93 -23.94
N ASN A 61 -21.72 -29.04 -24.93
CA ASN A 61 -21.09 -27.74 -24.75
C ASN A 61 -21.86 -26.86 -23.77
N LEU A 62 -23.20 -26.88 -23.81
CA LEU A 62 -24.04 -26.12 -22.87
C LEU A 62 -23.94 -26.69 -21.45
N ASP A 63 -23.93 -28.01 -21.30
CA ASP A 63 -23.79 -28.66 -19.99
C ASP A 63 -22.46 -28.31 -19.31
N LEU A 64 -21.36 -28.29 -20.07
CA LEU A 64 -20.03 -27.92 -19.56
C LEU A 64 -19.85 -26.43 -19.32
N ARG A 65 -20.64 -25.58 -19.98
CA ARG A 65 -20.46 -24.13 -19.93
C ARG A 65 -20.55 -23.60 -18.50
N ASP A 66 -21.54 -24.05 -17.76
CA ASP A 66 -21.81 -23.50 -16.43
C ASP A 66 -20.74 -23.93 -15.42
N GLU A 67 -20.20 -25.16 -15.54
CA GLU A 67 -19.04 -25.61 -14.77
C GLU A 67 -17.77 -24.82 -15.10
N LEU A 68 -17.50 -24.59 -16.39
CA LEU A 68 -16.34 -23.80 -16.83
C LEU A 68 -16.43 -22.34 -16.35
N LEU A 69 -17.62 -21.75 -16.38
CA LEU A 69 -17.85 -20.41 -15.85
C LEU A 69 -17.64 -20.36 -14.33
N ALA A 70 -18.15 -21.36 -13.58
CA ALA A 70 -17.94 -21.45 -12.15
C ALA A 70 -16.44 -21.59 -11.80
N LEU A 71 -15.71 -22.44 -12.53
CA LEU A 71 -14.26 -22.63 -12.34
C LEU A 71 -13.49 -21.35 -12.68
N ARG A 72 -13.86 -20.65 -13.75
CA ARG A 72 -13.28 -19.36 -14.13
C ARG A 72 -13.49 -18.31 -13.03
N GLU A 73 -14.68 -18.25 -12.47
CA GLU A 73 -15.00 -17.29 -11.40
C GLU A 73 -14.22 -17.62 -10.10
N ALA A 74 -14.17 -18.90 -9.71
CA ALA A 74 -13.41 -19.33 -8.53
C ALA A 74 -11.90 -19.07 -8.67
N THR A 75 -11.34 -19.28 -9.87
CA THR A 75 -9.93 -18.97 -10.16
C THR A 75 -9.68 -17.46 -10.16
N ALA A 76 -10.59 -16.65 -10.70
CA ALA A 76 -10.49 -15.20 -10.64
C ALA A 76 -10.53 -14.68 -9.19
N GLN A 77 -11.41 -15.22 -8.35
CA GLN A 77 -11.53 -14.84 -6.94
C GLN A 77 -10.29 -15.23 -6.12
N SER A 78 -9.79 -16.46 -6.29
CA SER A 78 -8.57 -16.91 -5.59
C SER A 78 -7.34 -16.13 -6.04
N TYR A 79 -7.22 -15.81 -7.33
CA TYR A 79 -6.17 -14.94 -7.85
C TYR A 79 -6.27 -13.52 -7.29
N GLY A 80 -7.48 -12.95 -7.26
CA GLY A 80 -7.72 -11.64 -6.66
C GLY A 80 -7.35 -11.60 -5.17
N HIS A 81 -7.67 -12.65 -4.42
CA HIS A 81 -7.28 -12.78 -3.01
C HIS A 81 -5.75 -12.86 -2.84
N ALA A 82 -5.06 -13.62 -3.70
CA ALA A 82 -3.60 -13.73 -3.67
C ALA A 82 -2.90 -12.40 -3.99
N GLU A 83 -3.38 -11.65 -4.98
CA GLU A 83 -2.83 -10.32 -5.28
C GLU A 83 -3.10 -9.33 -4.13
N ALA A 84 -4.27 -9.39 -3.48
CA ALA A 84 -4.54 -8.57 -2.29
C ALA A 84 -3.58 -8.90 -1.13
N LEU A 85 -3.33 -10.18 -0.86
CA LEU A 85 -2.35 -10.62 0.14
C LEU A 85 -0.93 -10.16 -0.20
N LYS A 86 -0.55 -10.20 -1.48
CA LYS A 86 0.75 -9.71 -1.94
C LYS A 86 0.94 -8.21 -1.71
N VAL A 87 -0.11 -7.41 -1.92
CA VAL A 87 -0.08 -5.98 -1.57
C VAL A 87 0.09 -5.79 -0.07
N GLN A 88 -0.70 -6.50 0.74
CA GLN A 88 -0.58 -6.44 2.21
C GLN A 88 0.81 -6.87 2.69
N TRP A 89 1.40 -7.90 2.08
CA TRP A 89 2.75 -8.36 2.40
C TRP A 89 3.79 -7.27 2.16
N ALA A 90 3.71 -6.55 1.04
CA ALA A 90 4.63 -5.46 0.73
C ALA A 90 4.55 -4.33 1.77
N GLU A 91 3.36 -4.02 2.30
CA GLU A 91 3.19 -3.05 3.38
C GLU A 91 3.83 -3.54 4.69
N ILE A 92 3.60 -4.81 5.04
CA ILE A 92 4.20 -5.44 6.22
C ILE A 92 5.72 -5.46 6.11
N GLU A 93 6.28 -5.82 4.96
CA GLU A 93 7.73 -5.84 4.72
C GLU A 93 8.34 -4.45 4.86
N LYS A 94 7.66 -3.42 4.35
CA LYS A 94 8.08 -2.02 4.53
C LYS A 94 8.06 -1.63 6.00
N ALA A 95 7.00 -1.98 6.73
CA ALA A 95 6.89 -1.71 8.17
C ALA A 95 7.99 -2.44 8.95
N GLN A 96 8.20 -3.74 8.68
CA GLN A 96 9.24 -4.55 9.28
C GLN A 96 10.64 -3.99 9.00
N THR A 97 10.92 -3.60 7.76
CA THR A 97 12.20 -2.98 7.39
C THR A 97 12.40 -1.68 8.17
N SER A 98 11.38 -0.84 8.31
CA SER A 98 11.48 0.40 9.09
C SER A 98 11.78 0.15 10.57
N LEU A 99 11.16 -0.89 11.15
CA LEU A 99 11.41 -1.31 12.54
C LEU A 99 12.82 -1.86 12.68
N TYR A 100 13.26 -2.74 11.80
CA TYR A 100 14.61 -3.29 11.86
C TYR A 100 15.66 -2.22 11.68
N GLN A 101 15.50 -1.26 10.78
CA GLN A 101 16.45 -0.16 10.62
C GLN A 101 16.56 0.66 11.91
N ARG A 102 15.43 0.97 12.57
CA ARG A 102 15.38 1.75 13.81
C ARG A 102 15.93 0.99 15.02
N HIS A 103 15.72 -0.32 15.07
CA HIS A 103 16.07 -1.17 16.22
C HIS A 103 17.34 -1.99 15.99
N ARG A 104 18.01 -1.83 14.85
CA ARG A 104 19.29 -2.48 14.58
C ARG A 104 20.31 -2.04 15.64
N PRO A 105 21.10 -2.96 16.22
CA PRO A 105 22.09 -2.61 17.23
C PRO A 105 23.06 -1.50 16.79
N SER A 106 23.47 -1.49 15.51
CA SER A 106 24.32 -0.42 14.98
C SER A 106 23.64 0.96 14.99
N PHE A 107 22.35 1.02 14.65
CA PHE A 107 21.58 2.26 14.65
C PHE A 107 21.31 2.76 16.08
N LEU A 108 21.00 1.85 17.00
CA LEU A 108 20.84 2.18 18.42
C LEU A 108 22.14 2.70 19.03
N HIS A 109 23.29 2.11 18.67
CA HIS A 109 24.60 2.62 19.07
C HIS A 109 24.87 4.01 18.49
N LEU A 110 24.60 4.23 17.19
CA LEU A 110 24.72 5.56 16.58
C LEU A 110 23.86 6.60 17.30
N ARG A 111 22.60 6.25 17.61
CA ARG A 111 21.68 7.11 18.39
C ARG A 111 22.22 7.40 19.79
N LEU A 112 22.82 6.41 20.46
CA LEU A 112 23.47 6.60 21.76
C LEU A 112 24.62 7.62 21.64
N ARG A 113 25.47 7.52 20.62
CA ARG A 113 26.55 8.48 20.37
C ARG A 113 26.02 9.88 20.11
N HIS A 114 24.98 10.05 19.29
CA HIS A 114 24.35 11.36 19.10
C HIS A 114 23.77 11.92 20.41
N SER A 115 23.12 11.08 21.21
CA SER A 115 22.60 11.49 22.52
C SER A 115 23.70 11.83 23.52
N LEU A 116 24.91 11.32 23.34
CA LEU A 116 26.09 11.65 24.14
C LEU A 116 26.58 13.05 23.79
N THR A 117 26.78 13.33 22.50
CA THR A 117 27.17 14.66 22.00
C THR A 117 26.14 15.73 22.41
N ALA A 118 24.85 15.45 22.20
CA ALA A 118 23.79 16.40 22.59
C ALA A 118 23.75 16.66 24.11
N GLN A 119 24.14 15.68 24.93
CA GLN A 119 24.22 15.83 26.38
C GLN A 119 25.44 16.66 26.80
N ASP A 120 26.55 16.51 26.09
CA ASP A 120 27.75 17.33 26.27
C ASP A 120 27.43 18.79 25.93
N ASP A 121 26.86 19.05 24.74
CA ASP A 121 26.40 20.38 24.31
C ASP A 121 25.42 21.01 25.29
N LEU A 122 24.51 20.21 25.88
CA LEU A 122 23.58 20.67 26.92
C LEU A 122 24.35 21.14 28.16
N SER A 123 25.30 20.33 28.64
CA SER A 123 26.08 20.69 29.83
C SER A 123 26.96 21.92 29.59
N GLU A 124 27.52 22.08 28.39
CA GLU A 124 28.25 23.29 27.99
C GLU A 124 27.32 24.51 27.94
N LYS A 125 26.10 24.37 27.40
CA LYS A 125 25.10 25.46 27.43
C LYS A 125 24.72 25.89 28.85
N ILE A 126 24.56 24.93 29.78
CA ILE A 126 24.30 25.25 31.20
C ILE A 126 25.48 26.02 31.80
N ALA A 127 26.72 25.59 31.51
CA ALA A 127 27.92 26.27 31.97
C ALA A 127 28.04 27.69 31.39
N SER A 128 27.87 27.85 30.08
CA SER A 128 27.92 29.16 29.41
C SER A 128 26.83 30.11 29.93
N ALA A 129 25.59 29.62 30.09
CA ALA A 129 24.50 30.43 30.62
C ALA A 129 24.76 30.93 32.05
N PHE A 130 25.39 30.09 32.89
CA PHE A 130 25.79 30.47 34.23
C PHE A 130 26.92 31.53 34.22
N ILE A 131 27.93 31.37 33.34
CA ILE A 131 29.03 32.34 33.17
C ILE A 131 28.51 33.70 32.67
N GLU A 132 27.54 33.68 31.75
CA GLU A 132 26.89 34.89 31.21
C GLU A 132 25.95 35.58 32.22
N GLY A 133 25.77 35.03 33.42
CA GLY A 133 24.86 35.56 34.45
C GLY A 133 23.39 35.42 34.08
N ARG A 134 23.06 34.59 33.07
CA ARG A 134 21.70 34.34 32.64
C ARG A 134 21.09 33.26 33.51
N ALA A 135 20.23 33.67 34.45
CA ALA A 135 19.40 32.71 35.17
C ALA A 135 18.60 31.89 34.16
N MET A 136 18.88 30.58 34.09
CA MET A 136 18.13 29.66 33.24
C MET A 136 16.66 29.71 33.67
N PRO A 137 15.71 29.72 32.72
CA PRO A 137 14.30 29.67 33.07
C PRO A 137 14.06 28.39 33.87
N SER A 138 13.68 28.57 35.14
CA SER A 138 13.36 27.50 36.08
C SER A 138 12.20 26.68 35.50
N GLY A 139 12.53 25.53 34.93
CA GLY A 139 11.57 24.59 34.36
C GLY A 139 10.92 23.77 35.47
N ASN A 140 9.92 24.33 36.15
CA ASN A 140 9.04 23.58 37.04
C ASN A 140 7.59 23.79 36.60
N GLY A 141 7.04 22.86 35.82
CA GLY A 141 5.63 22.91 35.43
C GLY A 141 5.23 21.82 34.43
N ASN A 142 4.58 20.76 34.94
CA ASN A 142 3.60 20.00 34.18
C ASN A 142 2.64 20.99 33.49
N GLY A 143 2.57 20.96 32.16
CA GLY A 143 1.69 21.85 31.40
C GLY A 143 1.60 21.45 29.95
N VAL A 144 0.41 20.97 29.58
CA VAL A 144 -0.03 20.58 28.25
C VAL A 144 0.13 21.74 27.25
N GLY A 145 0.37 21.39 25.99
CA GLY A 145 0.97 22.28 24.99
C GLY A 145 0.16 23.50 24.57
N SER A 146 0.86 24.41 23.92
CA SER A 146 0.36 25.27 22.84
C SER A 146 1.54 25.91 22.11
N ALA A 147 1.51 25.82 20.79
CA ALA A 147 2.50 26.39 19.86
C ALA A 147 2.52 27.93 19.91
N PRO A 148 3.63 28.60 19.52
CA PRO A 148 3.64 30.04 19.42
C PRO A 148 3.01 30.44 18.07
N SER A 149 1.86 31.12 18.15
CA SER A 149 1.34 31.92 17.04
C SER A 149 1.81 33.36 17.23
N SER A 150 2.47 33.87 16.20
CA SER A 150 2.83 35.26 15.96
C SER A 150 1.67 36.23 16.23
N LEU A 151 1.93 37.42 16.78
CA LEU A 151 1.34 38.70 16.35
C LEU A 151 1.82 39.91 17.18
N MET A 152 2.55 40.76 16.46
CA MET A 152 2.61 42.22 16.47
C MET A 152 1.66 43.03 17.37
N GLY A 153 2.20 44.10 17.98
CA GLY A 153 1.45 45.24 18.55
C GLY A 153 2.28 45.97 19.61
N SER A 154 3.28 46.76 19.23
CA SER A 154 3.19 48.23 19.09
C SER A 154 2.16 48.89 20.05
N ARG A 155 2.66 49.43 21.16
CA ARG A 155 2.08 50.63 21.77
C ARG A 155 3.15 51.39 22.56
N VAL A 156 3.33 52.61 22.10
CA VAL A 156 4.11 53.70 22.69
C VAL A 156 3.23 54.33 23.77
N ASP A 157 3.77 54.56 24.96
CA ASP A 157 3.35 55.71 25.74
C ASP A 157 4.52 56.23 26.60
N SER A 158 4.63 57.55 26.59
CA SER A 158 5.75 58.36 27.03
C SER A 158 5.57 58.87 28.48
N PRO A 159 6.57 59.56 29.07
CA PRO A 159 6.93 59.43 30.48
C PRO A 159 6.41 60.58 31.36
N ALA A 160 6.44 60.37 32.69
CA ALA A 160 6.50 61.47 33.64
C ALA A 160 7.25 61.06 34.93
N PRO A 161 7.86 62.04 35.64
CA PRO A 161 9.16 61.86 36.29
C PRO A 161 9.09 61.95 37.82
N GLY A 162 10.20 61.57 38.46
CA GLY A 162 10.58 62.15 39.75
C GLY A 162 10.33 61.28 40.97
N ALA A 163 11.36 60.52 41.36
CA ALA A 163 11.65 60.27 42.77
C ALA A 163 13.15 60.03 42.89
N VAL A 164 13.84 61.10 43.25
CA VAL A 164 15.24 61.05 43.70
C VAL A 164 15.23 60.31 45.04
N GLY A 165 15.77 59.09 45.03
CA GLY A 165 15.93 58.26 46.21
C GLY A 165 17.36 57.74 46.21
N ASP A 166 18.29 58.62 46.56
CA ASP A 166 19.63 58.23 47.00
C ASP A 166 19.47 57.43 48.30
N GLY A 167 19.97 56.19 48.29
CA GLY A 167 19.57 55.18 49.25
C GLY A 167 20.42 53.92 49.12
N THR A 168 21.70 54.08 49.47
CA THR A 168 22.50 53.13 50.25
C THR A 168 22.26 51.64 49.95
N ALA A 169 23.19 51.08 49.18
CA ALA A 169 23.37 49.63 49.02
C ALA A 169 23.29 48.90 50.38
N THR A 170 22.28 48.02 50.50
CA THR A 170 22.24 47.00 51.55
C THR A 170 22.22 45.64 50.82
N PRO A 171 23.33 44.89 50.76
CA PRO A 171 23.40 43.63 50.06
C PRO A 171 22.94 42.52 51.01
N THR A 172 21.67 42.16 51.00
CA THR A 172 21.20 41.00 51.79
C THR A 172 20.23 40.08 51.05
N ASN A 173 19.52 40.59 50.03
CA ASN A 173 18.64 39.78 49.17
C ASN A 173 19.32 39.29 47.87
N GLY A 174 20.34 40.00 47.38
CA GLY A 174 21.12 39.60 46.21
C GLY A 174 21.90 38.31 46.44
N ASP A 175 22.53 38.18 47.61
CA ASP A 175 23.32 36.99 47.98
C ASP A 175 22.46 35.73 48.08
N ARG A 176 21.24 35.80 48.63
CA ARG A 176 20.33 34.64 48.66
C ARG A 176 19.86 34.22 47.27
N SER A 177 19.60 35.18 46.38
CA SER A 177 19.20 34.89 45.00
C SER A 177 20.37 34.34 44.17
N GLN A 178 21.58 34.85 44.40
CA GLN A 178 22.80 34.33 43.77
C GLN A 178 23.14 32.94 44.29
N ASN A 179 23.08 32.71 45.61
CA ASN A 179 23.29 31.39 46.20
C ASN A 179 22.28 30.36 45.67
N LYS A 180 21.00 30.74 45.52
CA LYS A 180 20.01 29.88 44.89
C LYS A 180 20.32 29.60 43.42
N ALA A 181 20.73 30.61 42.64
CA ALA A 181 21.11 30.42 41.25
C ALA A 181 22.36 29.52 41.09
N ILE A 182 23.30 29.61 42.02
CA ILE A 182 24.48 28.73 42.11
C ILE A 182 24.05 27.29 42.43
N ASP A 183 23.16 27.09 43.40
CA ASP A 183 22.67 25.77 43.78
C ASP A 183 21.86 25.11 42.64
N ASP A 184 21.00 25.88 41.98
CA ASP A 184 20.21 25.44 40.81
C ASP A 184 21.15 25.04 39.65
N PHE A 185 22.17 25.85 39.35
CA PHE A 185 23.21 25.52 38.37
C PHE A 185 23.95 24.24 38.73
N ILE A 186 24.42 24.11 39.99
CA ILE A 186 25.16 22.94 40.45
C ILE A 186 24.30 21.68 40.30
N SER A 187 23.02 21.76 40.66
CA SER A 187 22.07 20.65 40.51
C SER A 187 21.91 20.24 39.05
N ASP A 188 21.59 21.20 38.18
CA ASP A 188 21.29 20.94 36.76
C ASP A 188 22.53 20.47 36.00
N PHE A 189 23.68 21.09 36.23
CA PHE A 189 24.95 20.70 35.62
C PHE A 189 25.37 19.29 36.08
N LYS A 190 25.26 18.98 37.38
CA LYS A 190 25.55 17.64 37.90
C LYS A 190 24.60 16.59 37.32
N ALA A 191 23.32 16.89 37.21
CA ALA A 191 22.33 16.00 36.60
C ALA A 191 22.66 15.73 35.12
N ALA A 192 23.01 16.79 34.37
CA ALA A 192 23.40 16.69 32.98
C ALA A 192 24.67 15.83 32.78
N ARG A 193 25.73 16.09 33.57
CA ARG A 193 27.00 15.36 33.50
C ARG A 193 26.88 13.91 33.99
N LYS A 194 26.07 13.65 35.02
CA LYS A 194 25.77 12.27 35.46
C LYS A 194 25.15 11.45 34.34
N THR A 195 24.23 12.04 33.58
CA THR A 195 23.61 11.38 32.42
C THR A 195 24.61 11.17 31.28
N TYR A 196 25.46 12.17 31.01
CA TYR A 196 26.55 12.06 30.03
C TYR A 196 27.49 10.90 30.36
N HIS A 197 28.06 10.85 31.57
CA HIS A 197 29.02 9.81 31.95
C HIS A 197 28.41 8.42 31.92
N LYS A 198 27.14 8.26 32.35
CA LYS A 198 26.42 6.99 32.19
C LYS A 198 26.39 6.57 30.71
N ARG A 199 25.94 7.46 29.81
CA ARG A 199 25.91 7.17 28.36
C ARG A 199 27.30 6.89 27.79
N ALA A 200 28.33 7.61 28.24
CA ALA A 200 29.71 7.42 27.80
C ALA A 200 30.24 6.02 28.13
N ILE A 201 30.06 5.58 29.38
CA ILE A 201 30.45 4.24 29.84
C ILE A 201 29.74 3.17 29.00
N TRP A 202 28.43 3.32 28.78
CA TRP A 202 27.67 2.36 27.98
C TRP A 202 28.08 2.37 26.50
N ALA A 203 28.37 3.54 25.91
CA ALA A 203 28.83 3.64 24.52
C ALA A 203 30.21 3.01 24.31
N GLU A 204 31.11 3.17 25.28
CA GLU A 204 32.44 2.56 25.25
C GLU A 204 32.34 1.03 25.37
N ARG A 205 31.58 0.53 26.36
CA ARG A 205 31.35 -0.92 26.52
C ARG A 205 30.71 -1.55 25.28
N TRP A 206 29.76 -0.84 24.65
CA TRP A 206 29.17 -1.28 23.38
C TRP A 206 30.22 -1.32 22.26
N SER A 207 31.06 -0.29 22.14
CA SER A 207 32.14 -0.25 21.14
C SER A 207 33.16 -1.38 21.31
N ARG A 208 33.35 -1.87 22.54
CA ARG A 208 34.22 -3.01 22.87
C ARG A 208 33.56 -4.39 22.66
N GLY A 209 32.27 -4.43 22.31
CA GLY A 209 31.52 -5.68 22.16
C GLY A 209 31.10 -6.33 23.48
N GLU A 210 31.19 -5.62 24.61
CA GLU A 210 30.80 -6.11 25.94
C GLU A 210 29.28 -6.03 26.21
N VAL A 211 28.51 -5.56 25.23
CA VAL A 211 27.04 -5.43 25.30
C VAL A 211 26.41 -6.56 24.49
N ALA A 212 25.86 -7.55 25.17
CA ALA A 212 25.08 -8.62 24.58
C ALA A 212 23.57 -8.31 24.66
N TRP A 213 22.84 -8.61 23.60
CA TRP A 213 21.38 -8.59 23.56
C TRP A 213 20.88 -9.98 23.94
N ARG A 214 19.75 -10.07 24.65
CA ARG A 214 19.08 -11.37 24.89
C ARG A 214 18.31 -11.77 23.63
N ASP A 215 18.36 -13.06 23.30
CA ASP A 215 17.69 -13.66 22.13
C ASP A 215 16.24 -14.09 22.42
N ASP A 216 15.59 -13.53 23.46
CA ASP A 216 14.23 -13.92 23.87
C ASP A 216 13.15 -13.57 22.82
#